data_AF-A0A8T3W5W5-F1
#
_entry.id   AF-A0A8T3W5W5-F1
#
_cell.length_a   1.000
_cell.length_b   1.000
_cell.length_c   1.000
_cell.angle_alpha   90.00
_cell.angle_beta   90.00
_cell.angle_gamma   90.00
#
_symmetry.space_group_name_H-M   'P 1'
#
loop_
_entity.id
_entity.type
_entity.pdbx_description
1 polymer ?
#
loop_
_entity_poly.entity_id
_entity_poly.type
_entity_poly.pdbx_seq_one_letter_code
_entity_poly.pdbx_strand_id
1 'polypeptide(L)'
;MLGAFIESIFNPKRTDTALWRMFIIGLIYSSLSVLLVKWFFSKDAVLYDYAGMIVVTFCVLFSLPFMFYLIRDQEERDEKVEGFFSVWRIHKDAIFAFMWLFLGFIVAFSFWYIYLDDQTLFNAQIETYCNIFGRQVVYDMYFPDARQMTARQT
;
A
#
# COMPACT_ATOMS: atom_id res chain seq x y z
N MET A 1 -9.02 -5.27 30.43
CA MET A 1 -9.16 -4.44 29.21
C MET A 1 -8.19 -4.86 28.09
N LEU A 2 -6.95 -5.23 28.38
CA LEU A 2 -5.98 -5.72 27.37
C LEU A 2 -6.33 -7.11 26.78
N GLY A 3 -6.91 -8.01 27.58
CA GLY A 3 -7.29 -9.36 27.13
C GLY A 3 -8.40 -9.39 26.08
N ALA A 4 -9.40 -8.50 26.19
CA ALA A 4 -10.49 -8.40 25.23
C ALA A 4 -10.04 -7.91 23.84
N PHE A 5 -8.96 -7.13 23.78
CA PHE A 5 -8.38 -6.67 22.52
C PHE A 5 -7.65 -7.81 21.79
N ILE A 6 -6.93 -8.65 22.54
CA ILE A 6 -6.28 -9.85 21.98
C ILE A 6 -7.33 -10.87 21.55
N GLU A 7 -8.38 -11.09 22.35
CA GLU A 7 -9.46 -12.03 22.01
C GLU A 7 -10.29 -11.56 20.79
N SER A 8 -10.38 -10.25 20.55
CA SER A 8 -10.91 -9.66 19.31
C SER A 8 -10.04 -9.91 18.08
N ILE A 9 -8.72 -10.10 18.24
CA ILE A 9 -7.79 -10.45 17.15
C ILE A 9 -7.85 -11.96 16.84
N PHE A 10 -8.27 -12.79 17.81
CA PHE A 10 -8.22 -14.26 17.70
C PHE A 10 -9.58 -14.96 17.52
N ASN A 11 -10.69 -14.23 17.30
CA ASN A 11 -11.98 -14.84 16.92
C ASN A 11 -12.43 -14.50 15.48
N PRO A 12 -11.85 -15.15 14.44
CA PRO A 12 -12.14 -14.85 13.05
C PRO A 12 -12.99 -15.95 12.43
N LYS A 13 -14.31 -15.90 12.58
CA LYS A 13 -15.14 -16.96 11.99
C LYS A 13 -15.51 -16.77 10.51
N ARG A 14 -15.11 -15.69 9.82
CA ARG A 14 -15.22 -15.64 8.34
C ARG A 14 -14.48 -14.54 7.57
N THR A 15 -14.00 -13.47 8.21
CA THR A 15 -13.46 -12.28 7.52
C THR A 15 -11.93 -12.21 7.43
N ASP A 16 -11.18 -12.78 8.39
CA ASP A 16 -9.72 -12.54 8.44
C ASP A 16 -8.90 -13.33 7.42
N THR A 17 -9.38 -14.49 6.97
CA THR A 17 -8.60 -15.33 6.04
C THR A 17 -8.47 -14.69 4.66
N ALA A 18 -9.41 -13.84 4.25
CA ALA A 18 -9.33 -13.10 3.00
C ALA A 18 -8.28 -11.98 3.10
N LEU A 19 -8.26 -11.24 4.20
CA LEU A 19 -7.33 -10.13 4.43
C LEU A 19 -5.87 -10.59 4.48
N TRP A 20 -5.59 -11.68 5.19
CA TRP A 20 -4.24 -12.28 5.23
C TRP A 20 -3.77 -12.80 3.87
N ARG A 21 -4.69 -13.28 3.03
CA ARG A 21 -4.34 -13.65 1.64
C ARG A 21 -3.87 -12.42 0.86
N MET A 22 -4.55 -11.28 0.98
CA MET A 22 -4.15 -10.03 0.32
C MET A 22 -2.76 -9.58 0.74
N PHE A 23 -2.47 -9.66 2.04
CA PHE A 23 -1.16 -9.31 2.58
C PHE A 23 -0.03 -10.15 1.98
N ILE A 24 -0.22 -11.48 1.94
CA ILE A 24 0.77 -12.41 1.38
C ILE A 24 0.94 -12.16 -0.12
N ILE A 25 -0.14 -11.93 -0.85
CA ILE A 25 -0.10 -11.57 -2.28
C ILE A 25 0.71 -10.28 -2.48
N GLY A 26 0.48 -9.28 -1.62
CA GLY A 26 1.23 -8.04 -1.59
C GLY A 26 2.73 -8.29 -1.43
N LEU A 27 3.11 -9.05 -0.41
CA LEU A 27 4.51 -9.41 -0.14
C LEU A 27 5.17 -10.10 -1.35
N ILE A 28 4.49 -11.09 -1.94
CA ILE A 28 5.04 -11.88 -3.06
C ILE A 28 5.21 -11.01 -4.30
N TYR A 29 4.17 -10.28 -4.70
CA TYR A 29 4.21 -9.50 -5.95
C TYR A 29 5.17 -8.33 -5.88
N SER A 30 5.24 -7.63 -4.74
CA SER A 30 6.24 -6.56 -4.56
C SER A 30 7.66 -7.09 -4.53
N SER A 31 7.90 -8.22 -3.85
CA SER A 31 9.22 -8.87 -3.87
C SER A 31 9.61 -9.30 -5.29
N LEU A 32 8.67 -9.90 -6.03
CA LEU A 32 8.89 -10.30 -7.42
C LEU A 32 9.20 -9.09 -8.30
N SER A 33 8.48 -7.98 -8.15
CA SER A 33 8.72 -6.75 -8.92
C SER A 33 10.12 -6.17 -8.65
N VAL A 34 10.54 -6.06 -7.38
CA VAL A 34 11.89 -5.57 -7.04
C VAL A 34 12.97 -6.47 -7.63
N LEU A 35 12.85 -7.79 -7.45
CA LEU A 35 13.82 -8.75 -7.95
C LEU A 35 13.92 -8.77 -9.47
N LEU A 36 12.78 -8.70 -10.17
CA LEU A 36 12.76 -8.64 -11.62
C LEU A 36 13.42 -7.37 -12.14
N VAL A 37 13.10 -6.20 -11.56
CA VAL A 37 13.70 -4.95 -12.01
C VAL A 37 15.21 -4.96 -11.78
N LYS A 38 15.66 -5.38 -10.60
CA LYS A 38 17.09 -5.49 -10.30
C LYS A 38 17.79 -6.48 -11.24
N TRP A 39 17.19 -7.64 -11.52
CA TRP A 39 17.84 -8.65 -12.37
C TRP A 39 17.91 -8.22 -13.84
N PHE A 40 16.80 -7.74 -14.41
CA PHE A 40 16.74 -7.44 -15.84
C PHE A 40 17.33 -6.08 -16.21
N PHE A 41 17.19 -5.07 -15.35
CA PHE A 41 17.52 -3.69 -15.71
C PHE A 41 18.79 -3.14 -15.05
N SER A 42 19.45 -3.86 -14.13
CA SER A 42 20.69 -3.36 -13.50
C SER A 42 21.86 -3.17 -14.45
N LYS A 43 21.79 -3.72 -15.67
CA LYS A 43 22.84 -3.59 -16.69
C LYS A 43 22.61 -2.45 -17.67
N ASP A 44 21.39 -1.90 -17.72
CA ASP A 44 21.01 -0.81 -18.62
C ASP A 44 20.94 0.49 -17.82
N ALA A 45 21.94 1.36 -17.99
CA ALA A 45 22.04 2.60 -17.21
C ALA A 45 20.82 3.51 -17.36
N VAL A 46 20.24 3.61 -18.55
CA VAL A 46 19.13 4.54 -18.81
C VAL A 46 17.85 4.05 -18.15
N LEU A 47 17.56 2.76 -18.28
CA LEU A 47 16.33 2.19 -17.74
C LEU A 47 16.42 2.00 -16.22
N TYR A 48 17.64 1.82 -15.69
CA TYR A 48 17.88 1.69 -14.26
C TYR A 48 17.59 2.98 -13.49
N ASP A 49 17.83 4.16 -14.08
CA ASP A 49 17.48 5.44 -13.42
C ASP A 49 15.98 5.56 -13.11
N TYR A 50 15.13 4.88 -13.90
CA TYR A 50 13.67 4.84 -13.70
C TYR A 50 13.21 3.59 -12.93
N ALA A 51 14.12 2.83 -12.32
CA ALA A 51 13.82 1.54 -11.70
C ALA A 51 12.71 1.62 -10.64
N GLY A 52 12.67 2.66 -9.79
CA GLY A 52 11.61 2.82 -8.80
C GLY A 52 10.21 2.90 -9.41
N MET A 53 10.04 3.65 -10.51
CA MET A 53 8.77 3.72 -11.24
C MET A 53 8.40 2.39 -11.89
N ILE A 54 9.40 1.66 -12.42
CA ILE A 54 9.18 0.34 -13.03
C ILE A 54 8.76 -0.67 -11.97
N VAL A 55 9.38 -0.65 -10.78
CA VAL A 55 8.99 -1.50 -9.63
C VAL A 55 7.52 -1.28 -9.27
N VAL A 56 7.10 -0.01 -9.11
CA VAL A 56 5.70 0.33 -8.82
C VAL A 56 4.78 -0.14 -9.93
N THR A 57 5.16 0.09 -11.19
CA THR A 57 4.38 -0.32 -12.36
C THR A 57 4.16 -1.83 -12.40
N PHE A 58 5.20 -2.63 -12.16
CA PHE A 58 5.08 -4.08 -12.08
C PHE A 58 4.23 -4.53 -10.89
N CYS A 59 4.35 -3.88 -9.73
CA CYS A 59 3.51 -4.21 -8.57
C CYS A 59 2.03 -4.04 -8.90
N VAL A 60 1.66 -2.89 -9.51
CA VAL A 60 0.28 -2.63 -9.94
C VAL A 60 -0.14 -3.67 -10.97
N LEU A 61 0.65 -3.87 -12.04
CA LEU A 61 0.33 -4.80 -13.12
C LEU A 61 0.11 -6.24 -12.61
N PHE A 62 0.95 -6.73 -11.70
CA PHE A 62 0.78 -8.07 -11.11
C PHE A 62 -0.43 -8.16 -10.19
N SER A 63 -0.80 -7.07 -9.51
CA SER A 63 -1.98 -7.04 -8.64
C SER A 63 -3.31 -6.91 -9.40
N LEU A 64 -3.31 -6.37 -10.62
CA LEU A 64 -4.53 -6.09 -11.40
C LEU A 64 -5.42 -7.33 -11.62
N PRO A 65 -4.91 -8.49 -12.11
CA PRO A 65 -5.76 -9.65 -12.34
C PRO A 65 -6.42 -10.12 -11.05
N PHE A 66 -5.66 -10.11 -9.95
CA PHE A 66 -6.16 -10.54 -8.66
C PHE A 66 -7.27 -9.60 -8.16
N MET A 67 -7.06 -8.28 -8.24
CA MET A 67 -8.06 -7.29 -7.84
C MET A 67 -9.32 -7.36 -8.70
N PHE A 68 -9.18 -7.57 -10.02
CA PHE A 68 -10.30 -7.73 -10.93
C PHE A 68 -11.19 -8.92 -10.54
N TYR A 69 -10.60 -10.09 -10.30
CA TYR A 69 -11.36 -11.27 -9.89
C TYR A 69 -11.98 -11.12 -8.50
N LEU A 70 -11.29 -10.46 -7.56
CA LEU A 70 -11.84 -10.19 -6.24
C LEU A 70 -13.09 -9.32 -6.35
N ILE A 71 -13.03 -8.21 -7.11
CA ILE A 71 -14.17 -7.31 -7.27
C ILE A 71 -15.35 -8.05 -7.93
N ARG A 72 -15.09 -8.83 -8.99
CA ARG A 72 -16.13 -9.59 -9.68
C ARG A 72 -16.80 -10.64 -8.78
N ASP A 73 -16.03 -11.39 -7.99
CA ASP A 73 -16.57 -12.37 -7.04
C ASP A 73 -17.41 -11.73 -5.93
N GLN A 74 -17.09 -10.49 -5.53
CA GLN A 74 -17.91 -9.73 -4.57
C GLN A 74 -19.21 -9.23 -5.22
N GLU A 75 -19.14 -8.70 -6.45
CA GLU A 75 -20.31 -8.23 -7.20
C GLU A 75 -21.33 -9.35 -7.45
N GLU A 76 -20.88 -10.55 -7.86
CA GLU A 76 -21.73 -11.73 -8.04
C GLU A 76 -22.44 -12.18 -6.74
N ARG A 77 -21.83 -11.92 -5.57
CA ARG A 77 -22.42 -12.27 -4.26
C ARG A 77 -23.42 -11.24 -3.77
N ASP A 78 -23.24 -9.98 -4.17
CA ASP A 78 -23.99 -8.83 -3.67
C ASP A 78 -25.18 -8.42 -4.53
N GLU A 79 -25.39 -9.07 -5.68
CA GLU A 79 -26.55 -8.89 -6.59
C GLU A 79 -27.93 -9.10 -5.92
N LYS A 80 -27.96 -9.50 -4.62
CA LYS A 80 -29.18 -9.80 -3.86
C LYS A 80 -29.62 -8.70 -2.87
N VAL A 81 -28.96 -7.53 -2.78
CA VAL A 81 -29.21 -6.56 -1.69
C VAL A 81 -29.38 -5.11 -2.19
N GLU A 82 -30.63 -4.67 -2.42
CA GLU A 82 -30.94 -3.28 -2.83
C GLU A 82 -30.98 -2.30 -1.65
N GLY A 83 -30.28 -1.15 -1.74
CA GLY A 83 -30.40 -0.02 -0.82
C GLY A 83 -29.18 0.91 -0.71
N PHE A 84 -29.36 2.23 -0.58
CA PHE A 84 -28.26 3.23 -0.58
C PHE A 84 -27.21 3.02 0.55
N PHE A 85 -27.64 2.53 1.72
CA PHE A 85 -26.73 2.17 2.84
C PHE A 85 -26.10 0.78 2.68
N SER A 86 -26.64 -0.10 1.82
CA SER A 86 -26.02 -1.41 1.55
C SER A 86 -24.73 -1.23 0.75
N VAL A 87 -24.71 -0.29 -0.20
CA VAL A 87 -23.56 0.02 -1.06
C VAL A 87 -22.29 0.35 -0.27
N TRP A 88 -22.38 1.22 0.74
CA TRP A 88 -21.21 1.57 1.56
C TRP A 88 -20.71 0.40 2.41
N ARG A 89 -21.64 -0.44 2.91
CA ARG A 89 -21.29 -1.65 3.68
C ARG A 89 -20.62 -2.71 2.82
N ILE A 90 -20.90 -2.71 1.52
CA ILE A 90 -20.34 -3.64 0.52
C ILE A 90 -18.92 -3.23 0.12
N HIS A 91 -18.68 -1.93 -0.13
CA HIS A 91 -17.36 -1.46 -0.58
C HIS A 91 -16.26 -1.50 0.49
N LYS A 92 -16.63 -1.50 1.77
CA LYS A 92 -15.64 -1.55 2.86
C LYS A 92 -14.74 -2.78 2.76
N ASP A 93 -15.27 -3.94 2.37
CA ASP A 93 -14.52 -5.20 2.36
C ASP A 93 -13.47 -5.20 1.23
N ALA A 94 -13.81 -4.63 0.07
CA ALA A 94 -12.87 -4.38 -1.02
C ALA A 94 -11.77 -3.37 -0.62
N ILE A 95 -12.15 -2.29 0.08
CA ILE A 95 -11.20 -1.29 0.59
C ILE A 95 -10.25 -1.93 1.62
N PHE A 96 -10.76 -2.75 2.55
CA PHE A 96 -9.92 -3.48 3.50
C PHE A 96 -8.97 -4.45 2.79
N ALA A 97 -9.45 -5.21 1.80
CA ALA A 97 -8.59 -6.08 1.00
C ALA A 97 -7.47 -5.29 0.30
N PHE A 98 -7.79 -4.13 -0.27
CA PHE A 98 -6.82 -3.24 -0.89
C PHE A 98 -5.80 -2.68 0.11
N MET A 99 -6.23 -2.30 1.33
CA MET A 99 -5.33 -1.84 2.39
C MET A 99 -4.35 -2.93 2.84
N TRP A 100 -4.80 -4.18 2.98
CA TRP A 100 -3.93 -5.30 3.36
C TRP A 100 -2.94 -5.67 2.26
N LEU A 101 -3.34 -5.58 0.99
CA LEU A 101 -2.43 -5.71 -0.15
C LEU A 101 -1.31 -4.66 -0.07
N PHE A 102 -1.69 -3.39 0.14
CA PHE A 102 -0.74 -2.28 0.22
C PHE A 102 0.18 -2.40 1.44
N LEU A 103 -0.33 -2.89 2.58
CA LEU A 103 0.49 -3.21 3.75
C LEU A 103 1.57 -4.26 3.41
N GLY A 104 1.23 -5.27 2.61
CA GLY A 104 2.18 -6.25 2.09
C GLY A 104 3.28 -5.59 1.25
N PHE A 105 2.92 -4.64 0.37
CA PHE A 105 3.90 -3.88 -0.41
C PHE A 105 4.87 -3.10 0.47
N ILE A 106 4.37 -2.39 1.50
CA ILE A 106 5.20 -1.61 2.41
C ILE A 106 6.22 -2.52 3.11
N VAL A 107 5.77 -3.64 3.69
CA VAL A 107 6.65 -4.56 4.43
C VAL A 107 7.73 -5.14 3.52
N ALA A 108 7.37 -5.59 2.31
CA ALA A 108 8.33 -6.13 1.36
C ALA A 108 9.31 -5.05 0.85
N PHE A 109 8.84 -3.85 0.52
CA PHE A 109 9.73 -2.77 0.11
C PHE A 109 10.69 -2.36 1.22
N SER A 110 10.23 -2.28 2.47
CA SER A 110 11.12 -2.03 3.61
C SER A 110 12.18 -3.12 3.77
N PHE A 111 11.78 -4.39 3.65
CA PHE A 111 12.72 -5.51 3.72
C PHE A 111 13.77 -5.43 2.61
N TRP A 112 13.36 -5.27 1.35
CA TRP A 112 14.28 -5.25 0.21
C TRP A 112 15.13 -3.98 0.15
N TYR A 113 14.62 -2.85 0.61
CA TYR A 113 15.40 -1.62 0.75
C TYR A 113 16.60 -1.82 1.68
N ILE A 114 16.38 -2.44 2.85
CA ILE A 114 17.45 -2.73 3.81
C ILE A 114 18.39 -3.82 3.28
N TYR A 115 17.85 -4.87 2.67
CA TYR A 115 18.65 -6.03 2.25
C TYR A 115 19.51 -5.76 1.01
N LEU A 116 19.00 -5.01 0.03
CA LEU A 116 19.71 -4.77 -1.24
C LEU A 116 20.61 -3.54 -1.21
N ASP A 117 20.40 -2.64 -0.24
CA ASP A 117 21.10 -1.36 -0.09
C ASP A 117 21.18 -0.57 -1.41
N ASP A 118 20.05 -0.50 -2.12
CA ASP A 118 19.99 -0.01 -3.49
C ASP A 118 18.84 0.99 -3.64
N GLN A 119 19.17 2.26 -3.48
CA GLN A 119 18.17 3.34 -3.42
C GLN A 119 17.48 3.58 -4.75
N THR A 120 18.12 3.23 -5.88
CA THR A 120 17.58 3.44 -7.22
C THR A 120 16.31 2.63 -7.48
N LEU A 121 16.20 1.44 -6.87
CA LEU A 121 14.99 0.60 -6.95
C LEU A 121 13.78 1.20 -6.21
N PHE A 122 14.01 2.23 -5.38
CA PHE A 122 12.99 2.85 -4.52
C PHE A 122 12.94 4.38 -4.65
N ASN A 123 13.65 4.95 -5.63
CA ASN A 123 13.86 6.39 -5.76
C ASN A 123 12.53 7.16 -5.92
N ALA A 124 11.64 6.67 -6.78
CA ALA A 124 10.35 7.30 -7.02
C ALA A 124 9.47 7.35 -5.77
N GLN A 125 9.45 6.28 -4.98
CA GLN A 125 8.67 6.19 -3.74
C GLN A 125 9.26 7.13 -2.67
N ILE A 126 10.58 7.15 -2.53
CA ILE A 126 11.29 8.00 -1.57
C ILE A 126 11.15 9.48 -1.93
N GLU A 127 11.35 9.83 -3.20
CA GLU A 127 11.21 11.20 -3.69
C GLU A 127 9.78 11.71 -3.49
N THR A 128 8.78 10.88 -3.78
CA THR A 128 7.37 11.21 -3.52
C THR A 128 7.13 11.46 -2.03
N TYR A 129 7.65 10.59 -1.16
CA TYR A 129 7.56 10.77 0.30
C TYR A 129 8.22 12.09 0.75
N CYS A 130 9.42 12.39 0.26
CA CYS A 130 10.13 13.62 0.55
C CYS A 130 9.41 14.87 0.01
N ASN A 131 8.75 14.78 -1.15
CA ASN A 131 8.00 15.90 -1.71
C ASN A 131 6.73 16.22 -0.89
N ILE A 132 6.09 15.19 -0.32
CA ILE A 132 4.91 15.35 0.55
C ILE A 132 5.33 15.85 1.94
N PHE A 133 6.27 15.15 2.58
CA PHE A 133 6.60 15.36 3.99
C PHE A 133 7.88 16.17 4.21
N GLY A 134 8.88 16.05 3.36
CA GLY A 134 10.13 16.83 3.45
C GLY A 134 9.87 18.33 3.27
N ARG A 135 8.91 18.71 2.41
CA ARG A 135 8.39 20.07 2.35
C ARG A 135 7.83 20.52 3.70
N GLN A 136 7.02 19.68 4.34
CA GLN A 136 6.37 20.00 5.61
C GLN A 136 7.35 20.10 6.78
N VAL A 137 8.36 19.23 6.84
CA VAL A 137 9.46 19.31 7.82
C VAL A 137 10.31 20.58 7.61
N VAL A 138 10.56 20.98 6.36
CA VAL A 138 11.26 22.24 6.05
C VAL A 138 10.39 23.45 6.40
N TYR A 139 9.09 23.45 6.09
CA TYR A 139 8.19 24.52 6.53
C TYR A 139 8.07 24.62 8.06
N ASP A 140 7.98 23.49 8.77
CA ASP A 140 7.96 23.48 10.24
C ASP A 140 9.32 23.92 10.84
N MET A 141 10.45 23.65 10.18
CA MET A 141 11.79 24.07 10.61
C MET A 141 12.05 25.58 10.35
N TYR A 142 11.57 26.13 9.22
CA TYR A 142 11.80 27.53 8.85
C TYR A 142 10.68 28.49 9.30
N PHE A 143 9.47 27.98 9.56
CA PHE A 143 8.30 28.77 9.97
C PHE A 143 7.54 28.12 11.14
N PRO A 144 8.18 27.92 12.31
CA PRO A 144 7.54 27.25 13.46
C PRO A 144 6.30 27.99 14.00
N ASP A 145 6.19 29.30 13.75
CA ASP A 145 5.09 30.16 14.23
C ASP A 145 3.89 30.27 13.28
N ALA A 146 4.00 29.75 12.04
CA ALA A 146 2.89 29.82 11.08
C ALA A 146 1.66 29.02 11.54
N ARG A 147 1.86 28.02 12.40
CA ARG A 147 0.78 27.22 13.02
C ARG A 147 0.01 27.99 14.11
N GLN A 148 0.59 29.05 14.69
CA GLN A 148 -0.07 29.88 15.69
C GLN A 148 -0.98 30.95 15.07
N MET A 149 -0.81 31.25 13.78
CA MET A 149 -1.61 32.26 13.10
C MET A 149 -2.99 31.75 12.68
N THR A 150 -3.12 30.45 12.37
CA THR A 150 -4.42 29.82 12.09
C THR A 150 -5.26 29.53 13.34
N ALA A 151 -4.62 29.35 14.50
CA ALA A 151 -5.31 29.11 15.77
C ALA A 151 -5.77 30.39 16.50
N ARG A 152 -5.35 31.59 16.06
CA ARG A 152 -5.78 32.88 16.62
C ARG A 152 -6.95 33.53 15.87
N GLN A 153 -7.48 32.88 14.83
CA GLN A 153 -8.61 33.38 14.04
C GLN A 153 -9.90 32.57 14.22
N THR A 154 -9.96 31.70 15.24
CA THR A 154 -11.20 31.04 15.70
C THR A 154 -11.56 31.49 17.10
#